data_AF-A0A932QME0-F1
#
_entry.id   AF-A0A932QME0-F1
#
_cell.length_a   1.000
_cell.length_b   1.000
_cell.length_c   1.000
_cell.angle_alpha   90.00
_cell.angle_beta   90.00
_cell.angle_gamma   90.00
#
_symmetry.space_group_name_H-M   'P 1'
#
loop_
_entity.id
_entity.type
_entity.pdbx_description
1 polymer ?
#
loop_
_entity_poly.entity_id
_entity_poly.type
_entity_poly.pdbx_seq_one_letter_code
_entity_poly.pdbx_strand_id
1 'polypeptide(L)'
;MKIHKTRSNQKATKIRQNEEQDFLYDVHKITKSRFVQTQEIKKIKPLYHSNGVVCKLREDKVTKSLEIEAVFQNAKLKTNGYFVSINPIIHYEK
;
A
#
# COMPACT_ATOMS: atom_id res chain seq x y z
N MET A 1 23.40 -0.28 -17.34
CA MET A 1 22.18 -1.08 -17.12
C MET A 1 21.18 -0.24 -16.34
N LYS A 2 20.06 0.19 -16.94
CA LYS A 2 19.03 0.99 -16.25
C LYS A 2 17.96 0.03 -15.71
N ILE A 3 17.91 -0.15 -14.40
CA ILE A 3 16.82 -0.88 -13.73
C ILE A 3 15.80 0.16 -13.29
N HIS A 4 14.69 0.26 -14.02
CA HIS A 4 13.55 1.07 -13.61
C HIS A 4 12.81 0.36 -12.48
N LYS A 5 12.82 0.97 -11.29
CA LYS A 5 12.04 0.54 -10.12
C LYS A 5 10.56 0.77 -10.40
N THR A 6 9.76 -0.29 -10.50
CA THR A 6 8.32 -0.17 -10.31
C THR A 6 7.96 -0.30 -8.83
N ARG A 7 7.07 0.60 -8.43
CA ARG A 7 6.66 0.88 -7.07
C ARG A 7 5.63 -0.14 -6.56
N SER A 8 5.57 -0.19 -5.23
CA SER A 8 4.36 -0.39 -4.42
C SER A 8 3.95 -1.83 -4.12
N ASN A 9 4.23 -2.26 -2.89
CA ASN A 9 3.48 -3.30 -2.17
C ASN A 9 2.05 -2.81 -1.88
N GLN A 10 1.27 -2.50 -2.91
CA GLN A 10 -0.18 -2.48 -2.81
C GLN A 10 -0.62 -3.95 -2.73
N LYS A 11 -1.49 -4.30 -1.77
CA LYS A 11 -2.28 -5.53 -1.88
C LYS A 11 -3.09 -5.39 -3.17
N ALA A 12 -2.56 -5.90 -4.27
CA ALA A 12 -3.30 -6.07 -5.50
C ALA A 12 -4.29 -7.20 -5.24
N THR A 13 -5.50 -6.84 -4.81
CA THR A 13 -6.61 -7.80 -4.80
C THR A 13 -6.89 -8.15 -6.24
N LYS A 14 -6.56 -9.37 -6.65
CA LYS A 14 -6.94 -9.88 -7.96
C LYS A 14 -8.44 -10.14 -7.91
N ILE A 15 -9.21 -9.23 -8.50
CA ILE A 15 -10.65 -9.41 -8.71
C ILE A 15 -10.81 -10.54 -9.73
N ARG A 16 -11.59 -11.56 -9.40
CA ARG A 16 -11.90 -12.63 -10.35
C ARG A 16 -12.91 -12.12 -11.38
N GLN A 17 -12.91 -12.67 -12.59
CA GLN A 17 -13.84 -12.25 -13.65
C GLN A 17 -15.31 -12.36 -13.22
N ASN A 18 -15.66 -13.37 -12.42
CA ASN A 18 -17.02 -13.54 -11.89
C ASN A 18 -17.37 -12.58 -10.74
N GLU A 19 -16.39 -11.89 -10.15
CA GLU A 19 -16.57 -10.90 -9.08
C GLU A 19 -16.60 -9.46 -9.62
N GLU A 20 -16.21 -9.26 -10.88
CA GLU A 20 -15.98 -7.93 -11.46
C GLU A 20 -17.26 -7.09 -11.51
N GLN A 21 -18.36 -7.67 -11.96
CA GLN A 21 -19.64 -6.96 -12.09
C GLN A 21 -20.22 -6.57 -10.74
N ASP A 22 -20.18 -7.49 -9.77
CA ASP A 22 -20.65 -7.23 -8.41
C ASP A 22 -19.79 -6.15 -7.72
N PHE A 23 -18.47 -6.22 -7.88
CA PHE A 23 -17.56 -5.19 -7.37
C PHE A 23 -17.86 -3.81 -7.96
N LEU A 24 -18.04 -3.72 -9.28
CA LEU A 24 -18.37 -2.46 -9.95
C LEU A 24 -19.73 -1.92 -9.50
N TYR A 25 -20.72 -2.80 -9.33
CA TYR A 25 -22.04 -2.44 -8.84
C TYR A 25 -21.98 -1.87 -7.41
N ASP A 26 -21.24 -2.51 -6.51
CA ASP A 26 -21.09 -2.07 -5.13
C ASP A 26 -20.33 -0.74 -5.04
N VAL A 27 -19.24 -0.58 -5.80
CA VAL A 27 -18.52 0.68 -5.90
C VAL A 27 -19.45 1.79 -6.38
N HIS A 28 -20.25 1.53 -7.41
CA HIS A 28 -21.22 2.50 -7.95
C HIS A 28 -22.29 2.90 -6.94
N LYS A 29 -22.78 1.95 -6.16
CA LYS A 29 -23.74 2.21 -5.08
C LYS A 29 -23.12 3.09 -3.99
N ILE A 30 -21.87 2.82 -3.60
CA ILE A 30 -21.12 3.63 -2.62
C ILE A 30 -20.86 5.04 -3.15
N THR A 31 -20.49 5.20 -4.42
CA THR A 31 -20.22 6.53 -4.99
C THR A 31 -21.50 7.34 -5.17
N LYS A 32 -22.61 6.71 -5.60
CA LYS A 32 -23.91 7.38 -5.77
C LYS A 32 -24.63 7.73 -4.47
N SER A 33 -24.44 6.93 -3.41
CA SER A 33 -25.04 7.19 -2.09
C SER A 33 -24.40 8.35 -1.33
N ARG A 34 -23.37 9.01 -1.88
CA ARG A 34 -22.76 10.19 -1.27
C ARG A 34 -23.71 11.39 -1.37
N PHE A 35 -24.48 11.54 -0.29
CA PHE A 35 -25.24 12.72 0.14
C PHE A 35 -24.40 13.97 0.41
N VAL A 36 -23.09 13.94 0.13
CA VAL A 36 -22.30 15.15 0.04
C VAL A 36 -22.56 15.74 -1.34
N GLN A 37 -23.76 16.32 -1.52
CA GLN A 37 -23.87 17.51 -2.35
C GLN A 37 -22.64 18.34 -2.01
N THR A 38 -21.87 18.68 -3.03
CA THR A 38 -20.76 19.61 -3.00
C THR A 38 -21.23 20.91 -2.36
N GLN A 39 -21.32 20.96 -1.03
CA GLN A 39 -21.22 22.20 -0.29
C GLN A 39 -19.91 22.78 -0.78
N GLU A 40 -19.98 23.95 -1.41
CA GLU A 40 -18.79 24.65 -1.83
C GLU A 40 -17.87 24.75 -0.61
N ILE A 41 -16.82 23.92 -0.56
CA ILE A 41 -15.80 23.96 0.48
C ILE A 41 -14.94 25.19 0.17
N LYS A 42 -15.52 26.38 0.32
CA LYS A 42 -14.87 27.65 0.06
C LYS A 42 -13.87 27.89 1.19
N LYS A 43 -12.58 27.79 0.85
CA LYS A 43 -11.44 28.25 1.66
C LYS A 43 -11.28 27.59 3.05
N ILE A 44 -11.78 26.37 3.24
CA ILE A 44 -11.51 25.61 4.48
C ILE A 44 -10.14 24.93 4.34
N LYS A 45 -9.23 25.19 5.30
CA LYS A 45 -7.97 24.44 5.38
C LYS A 45 -8.30 22.99 5.76
N PRO A 46 -7.87 21.98 4.97
CA PRO A 46 -8.12 20.59 5.31
C PRO A 46 -7.44 20.23 6.63
N LEU A 47 -8.12 19.43 7.44
CA LEU A 47 -7.58 18.89 8.68
C LEU A 47 -6.70 17.69 8.37
N TYR A 48 -5.37 17.86 8.42
CA TYR A 48 -4.41 16.77 8.19
C TYR A 48 -4.18 15.92 9.45
N HIS A 49 -4.09 16.56 10.61
CA HIS A 49 -3.93 15.93 11.91
C HIS A 49 -4.77 16.67 12.94
N SER A 50 -5.50 15.94 13.80
CA SER A 50 -6.36 16.52 14.83
C SER A 50 -5.59 17.39 15.84
N ASN A 51 -4.32 17.06 16.09
CA ASN A 51 -3.56 17.60 17.21
C ASN A 51 -2.43 18.57 16.78
N GLY A 52 -2.53 19.22 15.63
CA GLY A 52 -1.59 20.27 15.22
C GLY A 52 -0.11 19.86 15.23
N VAL A 53 0.16 18.57 14.97
CA VAL A 53 1.50 17.98 15.10
C VAL A 53 2.49 18.74 14.23
N VAL A 54 3.51 19.31 14.88
CA VAL A 54 4.64 19.95 14.20
C VAL A 54 5.62 18.90 13.69
N CYS A 55 6.40 19.25 12.66
CA CYS A 55 7.45 18.38 12.13
C CYS A 55 8.41 17.95 13.25
N LYS A 56 8.49 16.65 13.52
CA LYS A 56 9.43 16.08 14.49
C LYS A 56 10.66 15.56 13.76
N LEU A 57 11.83 16.11 14.12
CA LEU A 57 13.11 15.64 13.61
C LEU A 57 13.65 14.51 14.48
N ARG A 58 14.32 13.53 13.85
CA ARG A 58 15.09 12.49 14.55
C ARG A 58 16.56 12.88 14.49
N GLU A 59 17.24 12.85 15.65
CA GLU A 59 18.68 13.06 15.71
C GLU A 59 19.44 11.97 14.95
N ASP A 60 20.59 12.34 14.38
CA ASP A 60 21.47 11.41 13.67
C ASP A 60 22.34 10.61 14.65
N LYS A 61 21.69 9.71 15.39
CA LYS A 61 22.32 8.78 16.32
C LYS A 61 22.32 7.36 15.75
N VAL A 62 23.47 6.70 15.83
CA VAL A 62 23.61 5.28 15.50
C VAL A 62 22.93 4.45 16.58
N THR A 63 22.08 3.52 16.17
CA THR A 63 21.37 2.58 17.06
C THR A 63 21.65 1.15 16.62
N LYS A 64 21.73 0.20 17.56
CA LYS A 64 21.97 -1.20 17.22
C LYS A 64 20.79 -1.75 16.39
N SER A 65 21.09 -2.36 15.26
CA SER A 65 20.10 -3.04 14.41
C SER A 65 19.58 -4.33 15.06
N LEU A 66 18.44 -4.83 14.57
CA LEU A 66 17.92 -6.14 14.95
C LEU A 66 18.88 -7.27 14.50
N GLU A 67 18.92 -8.34 15.31
CA GLU A 67 19.65 -9.56 14.96
C GLU A 67 18.98 -10.29 13.78
N ILE A 68 19.78 -11.01 12.98
CA ILE A 68 19.36 -11.65 11.73
C ILE A 68 18.18 -12.61 11.96
N GLU A 69 18.21 -13.38 13.06
CA GLU A 69 17.13 -14.30 13.42
C GLU A 69 15.79 -13.58 13.56
N ALA A 70 15.80 -12.42 14.24
CA ALA A 70 14.61 -11.60 14.45
C ALA A 70 14.14 -10.91 13.16
N VAL A 71 15.07 -10.50 12.29
CA VAL A 71 14.74 -9.90 10.98
C VAL A 71 13.94 -10.86 10.10
N PHE A 72 14.31 -12.14 10.10
CA PHE A 72 13.73 -13.14 9.21
C PHE A 72 12.70 -14.07 9.86
N GLN A 73 12.34 -13.86 11.13
CA GLN A 73 11.43 -14.75 11.87
C GLN A 73 10.07 -14.97 11.17
N ASN A 74 9.58 -13.94 10.47
CA ASN A 74 8.27 -13.96 9.79
C ASN A 74 8.40 -13.98 8.26
N ALA A 75 9.60 -14.20 7.72
CA ALA A 75 9.83 -14.23 6.28
C ALA A 75 9.25 -15.52 5.69
N LYS A 76 8.34 -15.40 4.70
CA LYS A 76 7.78 -16.58 4.01
C LYS A 76 8.84 -17.39 3.27
N LEU A 77 9.81 -16.72 2.65
CA LEU A 77 10.97 -17.33 2.03
C LEU A 77 12.19 -16.46 2.28
N LYS A 78 13.31 -17.13 2.56
CA LYS A 78 14.62 -16.49 2.76
C LYS A 78 15.73 -17.40 2.24
N THR A 79 16.77 -16.78 1.71
CA THR A 79 17.98 -17.49 1.24
C THR A 79 19.19 -16.59 1.48
N ASN A 80 20.24 -17.10 2.10
CA ASN A 80 21.54 -16.42 2.27
C ASN A 80 21.46 -14.96 2.79
N GLY A 81 20.55 -14.69 3.74
CA GLY A 81 20.37 -13.34 4.29
C GLY A 81 19.52 -12.40 3.42
N TYR A 82 18.77 -12.93 2.45
CA TYR A 82 17.85 -12.16 1.61
C TYR A 82 16.41 -12.62 1.81
N PHE A 83 15.48 -11.67 1.73
CA PHE A 83 14.06 -11.98 1.52
C PHE A 83 13.85 -12.39 0.07
N VAL A 84 13.18 -13.52 -0.15
CA VAL A 84 12.90 -14.02 -1.50
C VAL A 84 11.42 -13.81 -1.81
N SER A 85 11.13 -13.18 -2.95
CA SER A 85 9.76 -13.06 -3.46
C SER A 85 9.46 -14.21 -4.41
N ILE A 86 8.29 -14.84 -4.26
CA ILE A 86 7.75 -15.73 -5.29
C ILE A 86 7.14 -14.81 -6.35
N ASN A 87 7.81 -14.65 -7.50
CA ASN A 87 7.14 -14.10 -8.66
C ASN A 87 6.08 -15.13 -9.09
N PRO A 88 4.78 -14.77 -9.17
CA PRO A 88 3.83 -15.64 -9.82
C PRO A 88 4.29 -15.84 -11.27
N ILE A 89 4.51 -17.08 -11.67
CA ILE A 89 4.79 -17.45 -13.06
C ILE A 89 3.57 -16.98 -13.86
N ILE A 90 3.73 -15.92 -14.64
CA ILE A 90 2.71 -15.49 -15.60
C ILE A 90 2.84 -16.47 -16.77
N HIS A 91 1.99 -17.49 -16.79
CA HIS A 91 1.82 -18.32 -17.98
C HIS A 91 1.15 -17.45 -19.05
N TYR A 92 1.89 -17.09 -20.09
CA TYR A 92 1.31 -16.58 -21.33
C TYR A 92 0.91 -17.81 -22.16
N GLU A 93 -0.37 -18.05 -22.31
CA GLU A 93 -0.87 -18.93 -23.38
C GLU A 93 -0.58 -18.24 -24.72
N LYS A 94 -0.08 -19.02 -25.69
CA LYS A 94 0.30 -18.56 -27.04
C LYS A 94 -0.92 -18.37 -27.93
#